data_AF-A0A1V6EAP0-F1
#
_entry.id   AF-A0A1V6EAP0-F1
#
_cell.length_a   1.000
_cell.length_b   1.000
_cell.length_c   1.000
_cell.angle_alpha   90.00
_cell.angle_beta   90.00
_cell.angle_gamma   90.00
#
_symmetry.space_group_name_H-M   'P 1'
#
loop_
_entity.id
_entity.type
_entity.pdbx_description
1 polymer ?
#
loop_
_entity_poly.entity_id
_entity_poly.type
_entity_poly.pdbx_seq_one_letter_code
_entity_poly.pdbx_strand_id
1 'polypeptide(L)' 'MERLALLTQSLWELLRERLPLTEAELEKKVQEVDMRDGIADGKLGRHPLRCPKCLRVSNSRHKRCLYCGLEFQSDVFG' A
#
# COMPACT_ATOMS: atom_id res chain seq x y z
N MET A 1 -4.35 7.93 -15.51
CA MET A 1 -4.36 8.62 -14.19
C MET A 1 -5.71 9.25 -13.86
N GLU A 2 -6.53 9.62 -14.85
CA GLU A 2 -7.78 10.39 -14.60
C GLU A 2 -8.95 9.58 -14.03
N ARG A 3 -9.08 8.29 -14.38
CA ARG A 3 -10.23 7.48 -13.95
C ARG A 3 -10.30 7.29 -12.43
N LEU A 4 -9.16 7.14 -11.76
CA LEU A 4 -9.14 6.99 -10.30
C LEU A 4 -9.55 8.29 -9.62
N ALA A 5 -9.00 9.43 -10.07
CA ALA A 5 -9.35 10.75 -9.54
C ALA A 5 -10.84 11.06 -9.69
N LEU A 6 -11.41 10.77 -10.86
CA LEU A 6 -12.85 10.92 -11.11
C LEU A 6 -13.68 10.04 -10.17
N LEU A 7 -13.32 8.76 -10.00
CA LEU A 7 -14.05 7.86 -9.10
C LEU A 7 -13.95 8.28 -7.63
N THR A 8 -12.77 8.73 -7.18
CA THR A 8 -12.59 9.21 -5.80
C THR A 8 -13.35 10.50 -5.54
N GLN A 9 -13.41 11.39 -6.54
CA GLN A 9 -14.19 12.63 -6.44
C GLN A 9 -15.69 12.33 -6.42
N SER A 10 -16.19 11.48 -7.32
CA SER A 10 -17.61 11.09 -7.32
C SER A 10 -18.01 10.39 -6.03
N LEU A 11 -17.14 9.56 -5.44
CA LEU A 11 -17.38 8.93 -4.15
C LEU A 11 -17.48 9.97 -3.02
N TRP A 12 -16.60 10.97 -3.02
CA TRP A 12 -16.63 12.05 -2.03
C TRP A 12 -17.91 12.88 -2.10
N GLU A 13 -18.33 13.27 -3.31
CA GLU A 13 -19.55 14.02 -3.53
C GLU A 13 -20.78 13.25 -3.02
N LEU A 14 -20.88 11.95 -3.35
CA LEU A 14 -21.98 11.09 -2.91
C LEU A 14 -22.03 10.97 -1.37
N LEU A 15 -20.87 10.86 -0.71
CA LEU A 15 -20.81 10.81 0.75
C LEU A 15 -21.24 12.13 1.40
N ARG A 16 -20.80 13.26 0.86
CA ARG A 16 -21.13 14.60 1.37
C ARG A 16 -22.60 14.96 1.21
N GLU A 17 -23.28 14.43 0.19
CA GLU A 17 -24.73 14.61 0.03
C GLU A 17 -25.54 13.89 1.11
N ARG A 18 -25.02 12.78 1.66
CA ARG A 18 -25.76 11.88 2.57
C ARG A 18 -25.35 12.03 4.03
N LEU A 19 -24.20 12.63 4.29
CA LEU A 19 -23.61 12.75 5.62
C LEU A 19 -23.18 14.20 5.87
N PRO A 20 -23.24 14.69 7.13
CA PRO A 20 -22.77 16.01 7.50
C PRO A 20 -21.24 16.05 7.57
N LEU A 21 -20.57 15.67 6.49
CA LEU A 21 -19.11 15.65 6.38
C LEU A 21 -18.61 16.96 5.80
N THR A 22 -17.55 17.48 6.40
CA THR A 22 -16.83 18.66 5.95
C THR A 22 -15.54 18.27 5.24
N GLU A 23 -15.07 19.16 4.36
CA GLU A 23 -13.79 18.98 3.67
C GLU A 23 -12.61 18.89 4.65
N ALA A 24 -12.66 19.64 5.76
CA ALA A 24 -11.68 19.57 6.84
C ALA A 24 -11.60 18.19 7.50
N GLU A 25 -12.72 17.47 7.64
CA GLU A 25 -12.72 16.10 8.16
C GLU A 25 -12.12 15.11 7.17
N LEU A 26 -12.34 15.31 5.87
CA LEU A 26 -11.68 14.51 4.83
C LEU A 26 -10.16 14.72 4.86
N GLU A 27 -9.70 15.97 4.89
CA GLU A 27 -8.26 16.30 4.96
C GLU A 27 -7.61 15.67 6.20
N LYS A 28 -8.26 15.81 7.37
CA LYS A 28 -7.82 15.16 8.60
C LYS A 28 -7.76 13.64 8.43
N LYS A 29 -8.74 13.05 7.75
CA LYS A 29 -8.76 11.60 7.54
C LYS A 29 -7.66 11.13 6.59
N VAL A 30 -7.35 11.90 5.56
CA VAL A 30 -6.22 11.64 4.67
C VAL A 30 -4.92 11.64 5.46
N GLN A 31 -4.70 12.64 6.32
CA GLN A 31 -3.52 12.71 7.19
C GLN A 31 -3.44 11.52 8.17
N GLU A 32 -4.57 11.13 8.78
CA GLU A 32 -4.63 9.94 9.64
C GLU A 32 -4.29 8.65 8.89
N VAL A 33 -4.77 8.51 7.64
CA VAL A 33 -4.50 7.33 6.81
C VAL A 33 -3.04 7.28 6.37
N ASP A 34 -2.46 8.41 5.95
CA ASP A 34 -1.04 8.53 5.60
C ASP A 34 -0.15 8.20 6.81
N MET A 35 -0.47 8.76 7.99
CA MET A 35 0.23 8.43 9.23
C MET A 35 0.09 6.95 9.62
N ARG A 36 -1.04 6.30 9.32
CA ARG A 36 -1.22 4.86 9.52
C ARG A 36 -0.44 4.02 8.53
N ASP A 37 -0.25 4.50 7.31
CA ASP A 37 0.64 3.87 6.33
C ASP A 37 2.11 3.96 6.78
N GLY A 38 2.46 4.99 7.55
CA GLY A 38 3.78 5.18 8.16
C GLY A 38 4.01 4.57 9.55
N ILE A 39 2.97 4.35 10.38
CA ILE A 39 3.11 4.08 11.84
C ILE A 39 2.34 2.82 12.31
N ALA A 40 1.72 2.04 11.43
CA ALA A 40 1.25 0.69 11.78
C ALA A 40 2.43 -0.31 11.83
N ASP A 41 3.21 -0.15 12.89
CA ASP A 41 4.03 -1.15 13.57
C ASP A 41 5.24 -1.71 12.77
N GLY A 42 6.44 -1.33 13.21
CA GLY A 42 7.70 -2.03 12.95
C GLY A 42 7.74 -3.47 13.51
N LYS A 43 6.69 -4.26 13.29
CA LYS A 43 6.47 -5.63 13.76
C LYS A 43 5.89 -6.56 12.69
N LEU A 44 6.32 -6.38 11.45
CA LEU A 44 6.44 -7.49 10.52
C LEU A 44 7.79 -7.34 9.83
N GLY A 45 8.77 -8.14 10.26
CA GLY A 45 10.09 -8.25 9.65
C GLY A 45 9.99 -8.64 8.18
N ARG A 46 9.69 -7.67 7.33
CA ARG A 46 9.67 -7.81 5.87
C ARG A 46 10.97 -7.20 5.37
N HIS A 47 12.05 -7.94 5.53
CA HIS A 47 13.29 -7.56 4.86
C HIS A 47 13.04 -7.52 3.35
N PRO A 48 13.21 -6.36 2.69
CA PRO A 48 13.14 -6.28 1.24
C PRO A 48 14.20 -7.20 0.66
N LEU A 49 13.78 -8.26 -0.03
CA LEU A 49 14.71 -9.24 -0.58
C LEU A 49 15.17 -8.77 -1.96
N ARG A 50 16.47 -8.56 -2.11
CA ARG A 50 17.05 -8.28 -3.42
C ARG A 50 17.15 -9.58 -4.20
N CYS A 51 16.45 -9.67 -5.33
CA CYS A 51 16.50 -10.87 -6.17
C CYS A 51 17.94 -11.10 -6.68
N PRO A 52 18.55 -12.28 -6.48
CA PRO A 52 19.90 -12.55 -6.94
C PRO A 52 20.03 -12.60 -8.47
N LYS A 53 18.92 -12.81 -9.20
CA LYS A 53 18.91 -12.90 -10.67
C LYS A 53 18.73 -11.54 -11.36
N CYS A 54 17.80 -10.72 -10.91
CA CYS A 54 17.46 -9.45 -11.56
C CYS A 54 17.84 -8.21 -10.74
N LEU A 55 18.36 -8.40 -9.53
CA LEU A 55 18.81 -7.36 -8.60
C LEU A 55 17.73 -6.36 -8.18
N ARG A 56 16.47 -6.56 -8.59
CA ARG A 56 15.33 -5.76 -8.15
C ARG A 56 14.89 -6.16 -6.75
N VAL A 57 14.43 -5.17 -6.00
CA VAL A 57 13.84 -5.38 -4.68
C VAL A 57 12.49 -6.05 -4.85
N SER A 58 12.32 -7.21 -4.22
CA SER A 58 11.08 -7.97 -4.20
C SER A 58 10.60 -8.11 -2.76
N ASN A 59 9.28 -8.12 -2.57
CA ASN A 59 8.70 -8.40 -1.27
C ASN A 59 8.95 -9.87 -0.91
N SER A 60 9.51 -10.13 0.28
CA SER A 60 9.83 -11.47 0.80
C SER A 60 8.60 -12.36 1.01
N ARG A 61 7.38 -11.81 0.98
CA ARG A 61 6.12 -12.57 1.06
C ARG A 61 5.85 -13.46 -0.14
N HIS A 62 6.40 -13.13 -1.31
CA HIS A 62 6.18 -13.94 -2.49
C HIS A 62 7.27 -15.00 -2.58
N LYS A 63 6.91 -16.27 -2.72
CA LYS A 63 7.86 -17.36 -3.05
C LYS A 63 8.49 -17.21 -4.44
N ARG A 64 8.21 -16.12 -5.15
CA ARG A 64 8.67 -15.84 -6.51
C ARG A 64 8.92 -14.36 -6.72
N CYS A 65 10.01 -14.02 -7.39
CA CYS A 65 10.29 -12.67 -7.85
C CYS A 65 9.21 -12.23 -8.86
N LEU A 66 8.53 -11.12 -8.56
CA LEU A 66 7.49 -10.55 -9.41
C LEU A 66 8.02 -10.05 -10.78
N TYR A 67 9.33 -9.86 -10.91
CA TYR A 67 9.94 -9.29 -12.11
C TYR A 67 10.54 -10.34 -13.06
N CYS A 68 11.24 -11.33 -12.53
CA CYS A 68 11.97 -12.30 -13.35
C CYS A 68 11.51 -13.75 -13.15
N GLY A 69 10.52 -13.97 -12.28
CA GLY A 69 9.95 -15.30 -12.04
C GLY A 69 10.82 -16.26 -11.23
N LEU A 70 11.95 -15.83 -10.67
CA LEU A 70 12.81 -16.68 -9.84
C LEU A 70 12.07 -17.09 -8.57
N GLU A 71 11.99 -18.37 -8.26
CA GLU A 71 11.43 -18.85 -7.00
C GLU A 71 12.45 -18.73 -5.85
N PHE A 72 12.02 -18.14 -4.73
CA PHE A 72 12.82 -18.02 -3.52
C PHE A 72 12.58 -19.26 -2.64
N GLN A 73 13.64 -19.98 -2.26
CA GLN A 73 13.53 -21.11 -1.34
C GLN A 73 13.18 -20.61 0.06
N SER A 74 12.14 -21.19 0.67
CA SER A 74 11.44 -20.67 1.85
C SER A 74 12.10 -20.97 3.19
N ASP A 75 13.30 -21.57 3.23
CA ASP A 75 13.91 -22.06 4.49
C ASP A 75 14.83 -21.06 5.21
N VAL A 76 14.84 -19.78 4.83
CA VAL A 76 15.73 -18.76 5.46
C VAL A 76 14.96 -17.64 6.18
N PHE A 77 13.66 -17.82 6.42
CA PHE A 77 12.87 -16.90 7.24
C PHE A 77 12.52 -17.57 8.57
N GLY A 78 13.52 -17.65 9.46
CA GLY A 78 13.30 -17.78 10.90
C GLY A 78 12.77 -16.48 11.48
#